data_AF-A0A6P0MNA0-F1
#
_entry.id   AF-A0A6P0MNA0-F1
#
_cell.length_a   1.000
_cell.length_b   1.000
_cell.length_c   1.000
_cell.angle_alpha   90.00
_cell.angle_beta   90.00
_cell.angle_gamma   90.00
#
_symmetry.space_group_name_H-M   'P 1'
#
loop_
_entity.id
_entity.type
_entity.pdbx_description
1 polymer ?
#
loop_
_entity_poly.entity_id
_entity_poly.type
_entity_poly.pdbx_seq_one_letter_code
_entity_poly.pdbx_strand_id
1 'polypeptide(L)'
;MGIKALTEDDYYQEAEPALRKIFLNDSLHKPSFGDNAEVRKILYEYWPPDAPIVNALSQAASSCGDKGIYLSIITRRVGKSDYILPEHWWIPFEDVPTYLAGNTDIFNFAYQLESAIYSPQGKWGLVNAFERYGILAGVEEFVSLFEQIFPEVDQQVVDLLNFVQDCINVHGQEKIDITWLSPFLKNVYGSITAKSILQKSYLQDYFCIN
;
A
#
# COMPACT_ATOMS: atom_id res chain seq x y z
N MET A 1 13.63 -11.19 19.02
CA MET A 1 12.52 -10.65 19.87
C MET A 1 11.27 -10.93 19.07
N GLY A 2 10.23 -11.53 19.65
CA GLY A 2 9.09 -12.00 18.84
C GLY A 2 8.15 -10.89 18.37
N ILE A 3 7.17 -11.25 17.53
CA ILE A 3 6.00 -10.41 17.20
C ILE A 3 5.39 -9.80 18.46
N LYS A 4 5.12 -8.49 18.43
CA LYS A 4 4.52 -7.74 19.53
C LYS A 4 3.24 -7.05 19.06
N ALA A 5 2.10 -7.39 19.65
CA ALA A 5 0.88 -6.58 19.55
C ALA A 5 1.10 -5.24 20.28
N LEU A 6 0.79 -4.13 19.63
CA LEU A 6 0.91 -2.80 20.20
C LEU A 6 -0.40 -2.41 20.90
N THR A 7 -0.28 -1.66 21.99
CA THR A 7 -1.41 -0.92 22.55
C THR A 7 -1.70 0.30 21.68
N GLU A 8 -2.88 0.92 21.85
CA GLU A 8 -3.15 2.22 21.21
C GLU A 8 -2.10 3.26 21.57
N ASP A 9 -1.69 3.32 22.84
CA ASP A 9 -0.67 4.27 23.31
C ASP A 9 0.68 4.01 22.61
N ASP A 10 1.13 2.75 22.51
CA ASP A 10 2.35 2.38 21.78
C ASP A 10 2.22 2.75 20.29
N TYR A 11 1.07 2.53 19.68
CA TYR A 11 0.81 2.89 18.29
C TYR A 11 0.90 4.41 18.07
N TYR A 12 0.19 5.22 18.87
CA TYR A 12 0.18 6.68 18.72
C TYR A 12 1.54 7.32 19.03
N GLN A 13 2.34 6.73 19.94
CA GLN A 13 3.64 7.27 20.33
C GLN A 13 4.77 6.85 19.39
N GLU A 14 4.73 5.63 18.86
CA GLU A 14 5.85 5.04 18.11
C GLU A 14 5.53 4.82 16.64
N ALA A 15 4.44 4.10 16.35
CA ALA A 15 4.18 3.56 15.02
C ALA A 15 3.45 4.55 14.09
N GLU A 16 2.37 5.20 14.55
CA GLU A 16 1.65 6.19 13.75
C GLU A 16 2.55 7.32 13.25
N PRO A 17 3.43 7.93 14.08
CA PRO A 17 4.33 8.98 13.59
C PRO A 17 5.23 8.51 12.44
N ALA A 18 5.62 7.23 12.41
CA ALA A 18 6.39 6.66 11.31
C ALA A 18 5.53 6.52 10.03
N LEU A 19 4.29 6.03 10.16
CA LEU A 19 3.34 5.94 9.05
C LEU A 19 3.04 7.33 8.46
N ARG A 20 2.83 8.35 9.30
CA ARG A 20 2.49 9.72 8.89
C ARG A 20 3.63 10.47 8.20
N LYS A 21 4.88 10.00 8.26
CA LYS A 21 5.95 10.51 7.39
C LYS A 21 5.75 10.16 5.92
N ILE A 22 4.97 9.11 5.64
CA ILE A 22 4.70 8.60 4.29
C ILE A 22 3.27 8.91 3.86
N PHE A 23 2.28 8.53 4.67
CA PHE A 23 0.85 8.70 4.39
C PHE A 23 0.21 9.62 5.42
N LEU A 24 -0.07 10.86 5.02
CA LEU A 24 -0.66 11.91 5.89
C LEU A 24 -2.14 11.65 6.21
N ASN A 25 -2.79 10.73 5.52
CA ASN A 25 -4.16 10.30 5.76
C ASN A 25 -4.32 8.80 5.46
N ASP A 26 -5.46 8.23 5.83
CA ASP A 26 -5.80 6.83 5.56
C ASP A 26 -6.63 6.66 4.27
N SER A 27 -6.74 7.71 3.44
CA SER A 27 -7.59 7.68 2.25
C SER A 27 -6.84 7.08 1.06
N LEU A 28 -7.30 5.92 0.58
CA LEU A 28 -6.64 5.23 -0.53
C LEU A 28 -6.98 5.81 -1.92
N HIS A 29 -8.18 6.33 -2.11
CA HIS A 29 -8.56 6.98 -3.37
C HIS A 29 -8.05 8.43 -3.48
N LYS A 30 -7.73 9.06 -2.34
CA LYS A 30 -7.21 10.44 -2.25
C LYS A 30 -6.04 10.50 -1.27
N PRO A 31 -4.97 9.74 -1.52
CA PRO A 31 -3.85 9.64 -0.58
C PRO A 31 -3.18 11.00 -0.46
N SER A 32 -2.82 11.38 0.75
CA SER A 32 -1.93 12.53 0.97
C SER A 32 -0.58 12.01 1.39
N PHE A 33 0.46 12.45 0.70
CA PHE A 33 1.81 11.94 0.85
C PHE A 33 2.67 12.90 1.67
N GLY A 34 3.44 12.37 2.60
CA GLY A 34 4.43 13.14 3.36
C GLY A 34 5.75 13.30 2.60
N ASP A 35 6.69 14.03 3.19
CA ASP A 35 7.97 14.36 2.55
C ASP A 35 8.82 13.12 2.24
N ASN A 36 8.67 12.03 3.00
CA ASN A 36 9.41 10.79 2.78
C ASN A 36 8.78 9.90 1.69
N ALA A 37 7.68 10.32 1.06
CA ALA A 37 7.05 9.62 -0.06
C ALA A 37 7.52 10.24 -1.40
N GLU A 38 8.83 10.23 -1.61
CA GLU A 38 9.52 10.77 -2.79
C GLU A 38 9.14 9.99 -4.06
N VAL A 39 9.10 8.67 -3.94
CA VAL A 39 8.72 7.75 -5.03
C VAL A 39 7.50 6.94 -4.59
N ARG A 40 6.55 6.77 -5.52
CA ARG A 40 5.28 6.08 -5.27
C ARG A 40 5.00 5.11 -6.41
N LYS A 41 4.44 3.94 -6.08
CA LYS A 41 4.10 2.87 -7.00
C LYS A 41 2.75 2.27 -6.65
N ILE A 42 2.01 1.86 -7.67
CA ILE A 42 0.82 1.04 -7.53
C ILE A 42 1.24 -0.42 -7.61
N LEU A 43 0.78 -1.23 -6.67
CA LEU A 43 0.77 -2.69 -6.76
C LEU A 43 -0.64 -3.12 -7.14
N TYR A 44 -0.78 -4.02 -8.10
CA TYR A 44 -2.07 -4.52 -8.56
C TYR A 44 -2.18 -6.03 -8.28
N GLU A 45 -3.41 -6.52 -8.21
CA GLU A 45 -3.76 -7.84 -7.66
C GLU A 45 -3.14 -8.15 -6.30
N TYR A 46 -2.81 -7.12 -5.52
CA TYR A 46 -2.19 -7.30 -4.21
C TYR A 46 -3.20 -7.75 -3.16
N TRP A 47 -2.95 -8.91 -2.56
CA TRP A 47 -3.72 -9.47 -1.45
C TRP A 47 -2.79 -9.79 -0.26
N PRO A 48 -2.89 -9.06 0.86
CA PRO A 48 -2.06 -9.37 2.02
C PRO A 48 -2.53 -10.69 2.68
N PRO A 49 -1.59 -11.54 3.15
CA PRO A 49 -0.15 -11.42 2.94
C PRO A 49 0.26 -11.96 1.56
N ASP A 50 1.04 -11.18 0.80
CA ASP A 50 1.59 -11.58 -0.50
C ASP A 50 3.07 -11.92 -0.35
N ALA A 51 3.44 -13.18 -0.53
CA ALA A 51 4.81 -13.63 -0.27
C ALA A 51 5.86 -12.96 -1.18
N PRO A 52 5.70 -12.90 -2.52
CA PRO A 52 6.62 -12.16 -3.38
C PRO A 52 6.84 -10.71 -2.94
N ILE A 53 5.77 -9.95 -2.73
CA ILE A 53 5.85 -8.53 -2.39
C ILE A 53 6.46 -8.33 -1.00
N VAL A 54 5.99 -9.06 0.00
CA VAL A 54 6.45 -8.89 1.39
C VAL A 54 7.90 -9.31 1.56
N ASN A 55 8.36 -10.34 0.85
CA ASN A 55 9.77 -10.71 0.83
C ASN A 55 10.63 -9.60 0.19
N ALA A 56 10.19 -9.03 -0.94
CA ALA A 56 10.89 -7.92 -1.57
C ALA A 56 10.94 -6.67 -0.67
N LEU A 57 9.82 -6.33 0.00
CA LEU A 57 9.77 -5.25 0.99
C LEU A 57 10.73 -5.51 2.15
N SER A 58 10.72 -6.71 2.72
CA SER A 58 11.58 -7.06 3.87
C SER A 58 13.06 -7.00 3.52
N GLN A 59 13.44 -7.47 2.32
CA GLN A 59 14.81 -7.42 1.85
C GLN A 59 15.28 -5.97 1.55
N ALA A 60 14.46 -5.18 0.86
CA ALA A 60 14.77 -3.77 0.60
C ALA A 60 14.85 -2.96 1.92
N ALA A 61 13.91 -3.18 2.84
CA ALA A 61 13.85 -2.50 4.12
C ALA A 61 15.05 -2.87 5.02
N SER A 62 15.43 -4.15 5.08
CA SER A 62 16.63 -4.61 5.77
C SER A 62 17.91 -3.95 5.24
N SER A 63 18.01 -3.81 3.91
CA SER A 63 19.12 -3.09 3.26
C SER A 63 19.14 -1.60 3.63
N CYS A 64 17.99 -1.00 3.93
CA CYS A 64 17.84 0.38 4.42
C CYS A 64 18.00 0.52 5.95
N GLY A 65 18.37 -0.55 6.65
CA GLY A 65 18.62 -0.58 8.09
C GLY A 65 17.40 -0.84 8.99
N ASP A 66 16.23 -1.15 8.42
CA ASP A 66 15.09 -1.61 9.22
C ASP A 66 15.41 -2.99 9.83
N LYS A 67 14.69 -3.35 10.90
CA LYS A 67 14.82 -4.66 11.59
C LYS A 67 13.53 -5.46 11.61
N GLY A 68 12.49 -4.92 10.98
CA GLY A 68 11.13 -5.41 11.00
C GLY A 68 10.20 -4.37 10.39
N ILE A 69 8.92 -4.66 10.47
CA ILE A 69 7.83 -3.83 9.95
C ILE A 69 6.81 -3.57 11.05
N TYR A 70 6.14 -2.43 10.96
CA TYR A 70 4.84 -2.30 11.59
C TYR A 70 3.76 -2.81 10.64
N LEU A 71 2.75 -3.48 11.19
CA LEU A 71 1.47 -3.80 10.54
C LEU A 71 0.37 -3.05 11.29
N SER A 72 -0.55 -2.41 10.59
CA SER A 72 -1.67 -1.69 11.20
C SER A 72 -2.92 -1.80 10.36
N ILE A 73 -4.06 -2.10 10.97
CA ILE A 73 -5.36 -1.93 10.34
C ILE A 73 -5.65 -0.43 10.28
N ILE A 74 -5.99 0.08 9.09
CA ILE A 74 -6.26 1.52 8.89
C ILE A 74 -7.76 1.82 8.74
N THR A 75 -8.56 0.81 8.40
CA THR A 75 -10.02 0.91 8.43
C THR A 75 -10.51 0.81 9.87
N ARG A 76 -10.70 1.96 10.50
CA ARG A 76 -11.21 2.03 11.88
C ARG A 76 -12.63 1.45 11.94
N ARG A 77 -12.85 0.53 12.87
CA ARG A 77 -14.20 0.03 13.19
C ARG A 77 -15.04 1.20 13.70
N VAL A 78 -16.11 1.53 12.97
CA VAL A 78 -17.12 2.46 13.46
C VAL A 78 -17.97 1.72 14.50
N GLY A 79 -17.66 1.95 15.78
CA GLY A 79 -18.36 1.37 16.91
C GLY A 79 -17.40 0.63 17.85
N LYS A 80 -17.51 0.92 19.15
CA LYS A 80 -16.80 0.16 20.19
C LYS A 80 -17.34 -1.27 20.18
N SER A 81 -16.71 -2.19 19.45
CA SER A 81 -16.95 -3.60 19.71
C SER A 81 -16.30 -3.93 21.05
N ASP A 82 -17.01 -4.63 21.94
CA ASP A 82 -16.51 -5.04 23.27
C ASP A 82 -15.31 -5.99 23.22
N TYR A 83 -14.89 -6.39 22.01
CA TYR A 83 -13.68 -7.18 21.76
C TYR A 83 -12.47 -6.26 21.51
N ILE A 84 -11.59 -6.16 22.50
CA ILE A 84 -10.29 -5.49 22.41
C ILE A 84 -9.33 -6.43 21.67
N LEU A 85 -9.45 -6.50 20.34
CA LEU A 85 -8.46 -7.18 19.51
C LEU A 85 -7.36 -6.17 19.14
N PRO A 86 -6.07 -6.55 19.16
CA PRO A 86 -5.02 -5.69 18.65
C PRO A 86 -5.29 -5.30 17.19
N GLU A 87 -5.03 -4.04 16.86
CA GLU A 87 -5.12 -3.50 15.49
C GLU A 87 -3.75 -3.17 14.91
N HIS A 88 -2.70 -3.28 15.73
CA HIS A 88 -1.35 -2.84 15.43
C HIS A 88 -0.32 -3.85 15.94
N TRP A 89 0.71 -4.13 15.14
CA TRP A 89 1.77 -5.08 15.48
C TRP A 89 3.13 -4.57 15.04
N TRP A 90 4.14 -4.85 15.86
CA TRP A 90 5.54 -4.89 15.44
C TRP A 90 5.90 -6.32 15.05
N ILE A 91 6.44 -6.49 13.84
CA ILE A 91 6.83 -7.77 13.27
C ILE A 91 8.32 -7.69 12.91
N PRO A 92 9.22 -8.30 13.70
CA PRO A 92 10.63 -8.36 13.35
C PRO A 92 10.83 -9.24 12.12
N PHE A 93 11.87 -8.99 11.31
CA PHE A 93 12.06 -9.71 10.05
C PHE A 93 12.21 -11.23 10.21
N GLU A 94 12.73 -11.68 11.35
CA GLU A 94 12.82 -13.12 11.69
C GLU A 94 11.44 -13.80 11.78
N ASP A 95 10.37 -13.04 12.04
CA ASP A 95 9.00 -13.52 12.19
C ASP A 95 8.09 -13.18 10.98
N VAL A 96 8.63 -12.59 9.90
CA VAL A 96 7.89 -12.39 8.65
C VAL A 96 7.27 -13.70 8.10
N PRO A 97 7.92 -14.88 8.20
CA PRO A 97 7.28 -16.14 7.83
C PRO A 97 5.96 -16.42 8.56
N THR A 98 5.82 -15.99 9.81
CA THR A 98 4.58 -16.13 10.59
C THR A 98 3.48 -15.21 10.08
N TYR A 99 3.83 -13.99 9.65
CA TYR A 99 2.92 -13.09 8.96
C TYR A 99 2.47 -13.68 7.61
N LEU A 100 3.42 -14.19 6.81
CA LEU A 100 3.14 -14.81 5.52
C LEU A 100 2.28 -16.07 5.63
N ALA A 101 2.33 -16.79 6.76
CA ALA A 101 1.47 -17.93 7.01
C ALA A 101 -0.01 -17.56 7.23
N GLY A 102 -0.36 -16.27 7.24
CA GLY A 102 -1.74 -15.81 7.40
C GLY A 102 -2.30 -16.17 8.77
N ASN A 103 -1.47 -16.14 9.82
CA ASN A 103 -1.87 -16.60 11.16
C ASN A 103 -2.94 -15.68 11.78
N THR A 104 -4.20 -16.09 11.68
CA THR A 104 -5.35 -15.34 12.19
C THR A 104 -5.42 -15.29 13.72
N ASP A 105 -4.77 -16.21 14.43
CA ASP A 105 -4.74 -16.20 15.90
C ASP A 105 -3.87 -15.04 16.43
N ILE A 106 -2.87 -14.62 15.65
CA ILE A 106 -1.99 -13.50 15.99
C ILE A 106 -2.50 -12.18 15.38
N PHE A 107 -2.89 -12.22 14.11
CA PHE A 107 -3.16 -11.03 13.31
C PHE A 107 -4.66 -10.77 13.08
N ASN A 108 -5.54 -11.55 13.72
CA ASN A 108 -6.99 -11.40 13.63
C ASN A 108 -7.46 -11.29 12.17
N PHE A 109 -8.17 -10.21 11.87
CA PHE A 109 -8.74 -9.88 10.57
C PHE A 109 -7.86 -8.91 9.76
N ALA A 110 -6.59 -8.69 10.13
CA ALA A 110 -5.74 -7.71 9.44
C ALA A 110 -5.64 -7.97 7.93
N TYR A 111 -5.61 -9.23 7.51
CA TYR A 111 -5.57 -9.65 6.10
C TYR A 111 -6.88 -9.43 5.34
N GLN A 112 -7.99 -9.25 6.06
CA GLN A 112 -9.32 -9.07 5.51
C GLN A 112 -9.77 -7.60 5.56
N LEU A 113 -8.90 -6.70 5.99
CA LEU A 113 -9.21 -5.28 6.13
C LEU A 113 -8.16 -4.45 5.38
N GLU A 114 -8.47 -3.18 5.15
CA GLU A 114 -7.45 -2.24 4.70
C GLU A 114 -6.42 -2.07 5.81
N SER A 115 -5.17 -2.33 5.47
CA SER A 115 -4.05 -2.32 6.37
C SER A 115 -2.85 -1.61 5.74
N ALA A 116 -1.86 -1.33 6.56
CA ALA A 116 -0.58 -0.80 6.14
C ALA A 116 0.54 -1.65 6.73
N ILE A 117 1.54 -1.99 5.91
CA ILE A 117 2.85 -2.42 6.38
C ILE A 117 3.88 -1.33 6.11
N TYR A 118 4.66 -0.95 7.10
CA TYR A 118 5.51 0.24 6.98
C TYR A 118 6.76 0.20 7.85
N SER A 119 7.71 1.05 7.47
CA SER A 119 9.00 1.21 8.11
C SER A 119 8.88 1.83 9.51
N PRO A 120 9.60 1.31 10.53
CA PRO A 120 9.72 1.98 11.83
C PRO A 120 10.41 3.33 11.76
N GLN A 121 11.28 3.53 10.77
CA GLN A 121 11.97 4.79 10.56
C GLN A 121 11.09 5.79 9.78
N GLY A 122 9.95 5.32 9.24
CA GLY A 122 9.07 6.08 8.36
C GLY A 122 9.74 6.40 7.02
N LYS A 123 10.57 5.49 6.50
CA LYS A 123 11.22 5.62 5.18
C LYS A 123 10.35 5.11 4.03
N TRP A 124 9.40 4.23 4.32
CA TRP A 124 8.50 3.64 3.33
C TRP A 124 7.24 3.10 4.01
N GLY A 125 6.21 2.87 3.21
CA GLY A 125 5.02 2.12 3.58
C GLY A 125 4.27 1.59 2.37
N LEU A 126 3.53 0.51 2.57
CA LEU A 126 2.57 -0.06 1.63
C LEU A 126 1.21 -0.11 2.31
N VAL A 127 0.23 0.57 1.73
CA VAL A 127 -1.17 0.48 2.16
C VAL A 127 -1.95 -0.34 1.14
N ASN A 128 -2.80 -1.28 1.61
CA ASN A 128 -3.70 -2.05 0.74
C ASN A 128 -5.14 -1.53 0.76
N ALA A 129 -5.76 -1.52 -0.41
CA ALA A 129 -7.18 -1.26 -0.60
C ALA A 129 -7.96 -2.57 -0.77
N PHE A 130 -9.27 -2.53 -0.51
CA PHE A 130 -10.14 -3.67 -0.79
C PHE A 130 -10.23 -4.01 -2.29
N GLU A 131 -10.00 -3.05 -3.18
CA GLU A 131 -10.11 -3.23 -4.63
C GLU A 131 -8.84 -3.84 -5.26
N ARG A 132 -8.11 -4.68 -4.51
CA ARG A 132 -6.96 -5.47 -4.99
C ARG A 132 -5.80 -4.64 -5.51
N TYR A 133 -5.64 -3.41 -5.01
CA TYR A 133 -4.46 -2.62 -5.28
C TYR A 133 -3.85 -2.12 -3.97
N GLY A 134 -2.55 -1.87 -4.01
CA GLY A 134 -1.81 -1.24 -2.94
C GLY A 134 -1.04 -0.03 -3.44
N ILE A 135 -0.70 0.86 -2.52
CA ILE A 135 0.15 2.02 -2.80
C ILE A 135 1.42 1.85 -2.00
N LEU A 136 2.51 1.58 -2.69
CA LEU A 136 3.86 1.62 -2.11
C LEU A 136 4.37 3.06 -2.24
N ALA A 137 4.85 3.63 -1.15
CA ALA A 137 5.49 4.94 -1.17
C ALA A 137 6.70 4.94 -0.24
N GLY A 138 7.75 5.67 -0.60
CA GLY A 138 8.95 5.75 0.20
C GLY A 138 10.02 6.65 -0.40
N VAL A 139 11.13 6.74 0.32
CA VAL A 139 12.35 7.42 -0.13
C VAL A 139 12.93 6.70 -1.33
N GLU A 140 13.60 7.44 -2.22
CA GLU A 140 14.13 6.90 -3.48
C GLU A 140 15.03 5.68 -3.27
N GLU A 141 15.92 5.74 -2.26
CA GLU A 141 16.83 4.62 -1.90
C GLU A 141 16.06 3.30 -1.68
N PHE A 142 14.97 3.33 -0.91
CA PHE A 142 14.19 2.14 -0.62
C PHE A 142 13.46 1.64 -1.86
N VAL A 143 12.79 2.53 -2.60
CA VAL A 143 11.97 2.13 -3.74
C VAL A 143 12.83 1.58 -4.87
N SER A 144 14.01 2.16 -5.12
CA SER A 144 14.96 1.62 -6.10
C SER A 144 15.47 0.23 -5.73
N LEU A 145 15.71 -0.07 -4.45
CA LEU A 145 16.07 -1.41 -4.00
C LEU A 145 14.91 -2.39 -4.18
N PHE A 146 13.69 -1.96 -3.84
CA PHE A 146 12.49 -2.75 -4.05
C PHE A 146 12.29 -3.10 -5.54
N GLU A 147 12.45 -2.14 -6.45
CA GLU A 147 12.36 -2.35 -7.90
C GLU A 147 13.40 -3.33 -8.43
N GLN A 148 14.63 -3.33 -7.88
CA GLN A 148 15.65 -4.30 -8.28
C GLN A 148 15.29 -5.73 -7.90
N ILE A 149 14.59 -5.90 -6.77
CA ILE A 149 14.17 -7.21 -6.25
C ILE A 149 12.85 -7.66 -6.90
N PHE A 150 11.94 -6.72 -7.14
CA PHE A 150 10.62 -6.93 -7.74
C PHE A 150 10.45 -6.02 -8.98
N PRO A 151 11.11 -6.35 -10.10
CA PRO A 151 11.18 -5.50 -11.29
C PRO A 151 9.83 -5.35 -12.02
N GLU A 152 8.86 -6.20 -11.72
CA GLU A 152 7.53 -6.19 -12.31
C GLU A 152 6.64 -5.05 -11.75
N VAL A 153 7.06 -4.33 -10.70
CA VAL A 153 6.27 -3.25 -10.08
C VAL A 153 5.79 -2.19 -11.07
N ASP A 154 6.60 -1.83 -12.06
CA ASP A 154 6.22 -0.81 -13.04
C ASP A 154 5.15 -1.30 -14.02
N GLN A 155 5.04 -2.61 -14.21
CA GLN A 155 4.01 -3.22 -15.05
C GLN A 155 2.66 -3.25 -14.34
N GLN A 156 2.65 -3.31 -13.00
CA GLN A 156 1.43 -3.43 -12.18
C GLN A 156 0.41 -2.30 -12.42
N VAL A 157 0.87 -1.07 -12.61
CA VAL A 157 -0.04 0.05 -12.94
C VAL A 157 -0.67 -0.13 -14.32
N VAL A 158 0.05 -0.69 -15.28
CA VAL A 158 -0.48 -0.95 -16.62
C VAL A 158 -1.53 -2.07 -16.54
N ASP A 159 -1.28 -3.10 -15.73
CA ASP A 159 -2.21 -4.23 -15.56
C ASP A 159 -3.53 -3.78 -14.89
N LEU A 160 -3.45 -2.88 -13.90
CA LEU A 160 -4.64 -2.23 -13.33
C LEU A 160 -5.45 -1.49 -14.41
N LEU A 161 -4.79 -0.76 -15.30
CA LEU A 161 -5.47 0.01 -16.35
C LEU A 161 -6.06 -0.88 -17.44
N ASN A 162 -5.40 -1.97 -17.79
CA ASN A 162 -5.95 -2.98 -18.69
C ASN A 162 -7.23 -3.58 -18.09
N PHE A 163 -7.24 -3.89 -16.80
CA PHE A 163 -8.45 -4.37 -16.12
C PHE A 163 -9.58 -3.33 -16.16
N VAL A 164 -9.29 -2.06 -15.88
CA VAL A 164 -10.29 -0.98 -15.99
C VAL A 164 -10.84 -0.89 -17.42
N GLN A 165 -9.97 -1.00 -18.43
CA GLN A 165 -10.37 -0.98 -19.83
C GLN A 165 -11.27 -2.17 -20.20
N ASP A 166 -10.94 -3.37 -19.73
CA ASP A 166 -11.75 -4.57 -19.93
C ASP A 166 -13.13 -4.41 -19.29
N CYS A 167 -13.21 -3.86 -18.08
CA CYS A 167 -14.49 -3.55 -17.46
C CYS A 167 -15.31 -2.58 -18.33
N ILE A 168 -14.71 -1.50 -18.85
CA ILE A 168 -15.39 -0.54 -19.73
C ILE A 168 -15.92 -1.24 -20.99
N ASN A 169 -15.12 -2.08 -21.62
CA ASN A 169 -15.49 -2.82 -22.82
C ASN A 169 -16.67 -3.78 -22.57
N VAL A 170 -16.71 -4.43 -21.41
CA VAL A 170 -17.75 -5.41 -21.07
C VAL A 170 -19.05 -4.75 -20.61
N HIS A 171 -18.97 -3.71 -19.78
CA HIS A 171 -20.14 -3.17 -19.07
C HIS A 171 -20.66 -1.84 -19.64
N GLY A 172 -19.83 -1.11 -20.39
CA GLY A 172 -20.08 0.26 -20.81
C GLY A 172 -19.50 1.27 -19.82
N GLN A 173 -18.93 2.37 -20.34
CA GLN A 173 -18.32 3.43 -19.54
C GLN A 173 -19.30 4.05 -18.54
N GLU A 174 -20.57 4.20 -18.93
CA GLU A 174 -21.62 4.80 -18.11
C GLU A 174 -21.94 4.01 -16.83
N LYS A 175 -21.49 2.75 -16.74
CA LYS A 175 -21.73 1.87 -15.58
C LYS A 175 -20.52 1.77 -14.65
N ILE A 176 -19.39 2.35 -15.02
CA ILE A 176 -18.16 2.23 -14.25
C ILE A 176 -17.70 3.63 -13.86
N ASP A 177 -17.64 3.88 -12.56
CA ASP A 177 -17.07 5.11 -12.05
C ASP A 177 -15.55 5.06 -12.14
N ILE A 178 -15.03 5.74 -13.16
CA ILE A 178 -13.60 5.93 -13.38
C ILE A 178 -13.14 7.36 -13.03
N THR A 179 -14.02 8.21 -12.49
CA THR A 179 -13.72 9.65 -12.28
C THR A 179 -12.56 9.89 -11.31
N TRP A 180 -12.29 8.93 -10.43
CA TRP A 180 -11.19 8.96 -9.47
C TRP A 180 -9.82 8.68 -10.09
N LEU A 181 -9.75 7.95 -11.21
CA LEU A 181 -8.52 7.34 -11.72
C LEU A 181 -7.49 8.36 -12.19
N SER A 182 -7.89 9.38 -12.96
CA SER A 182 -6.97 10.42 -13.43
C SER A 182 -6.39 11.28 -12.28
N PRO A 183 -7.21 11.85 -11.36
CA PRO A 183 -6.69 12.51 -10.17
C PRO A 183 -5.78 11.61 -9.33
N PHE A 184 -6.12 10.33 -9.20
CA PHE A 184 -5.33 9.36 -8.46
C PHE A 184 -3.95 9.13 -9.09
N LEU A 185 -3.89 8.81 -10.40
CA LEU A 185 -2.62 8.62 -11.10
C LEU A 185 -1.75 9.89 -11.09
N LYS A 186 -2.35 11.07 -11.25
CA LYS A 186 -1.64 12.35 -11.14
C LYS A 186 -0.99 12.52 -9.76
N ASN A 187 -1.70 12.11 -8.71
CA ASN A 187 -1.20 12.22 -7.35
C ASN A 187 -0.08 11.20 -7.03
N VAL A 188 -0.15 9.99 -7.61
CA VAL A 188 0.88 8.96 -7.42
C VAL A 188 2.12 9.24 -8.29
N TYR A 189 1.95 9.51 -9.58
CA TYR A 189 3.06 9.56 -10.55
C TYR A 189 3.40 10.96 -11.06
N GLY A 190 2.61 11.98 -10.70
CA GLY A 190 2.71 13.31 -11.30
C GLY A 190 2.02 13.39 -12.68
N SER A 191 1.69 14.61 -13.11
CA SER A 191 0.88 14.84 -14.31
C SER A 191 1.49 14.30 -15.60
N ILE A 192 2.81 14.41 -15.77
CA ILE A 192 3.50 13.99 -17.00
C ILE A 192 3.46 12.46 -17.13
N THR A 193 3.89 11.76 -16.09
CA THR A 193 3.93 10.29 -16.06
C THR A 193 2.52 9.70 -16.11
N ALA A 194 1.56 10.25 -15.36
CA ALA A 194 0.17 9.82 -15.41
C ALA A 194 -0.43 9.90 -16.82
N LYS A 195 -0.12 10.99 -17.56
CA LYS A 195 -0.53 11.13 -18.96
C LYS A 195 0.08 10.06 -19.86
N SER A 196 1.38 9.79 -19.71
CA SER A 196 2.04 8.75 -20.49
C SER A 196 1.47 7.36 -20.21
N ILE A 197 1.20 7.05 -18.94
CA ILE A 197 0.60 5.79 -18.51
C ILE A 197 -0.81 5.61 -19.14
N LEU A 198 -1.67 6.62 -19.03
CA LEU A 198 -3.03 6.57 -19.60
C LEU A 198 -3.04 6.45 -21.13
N GLN A 199 -2.04 7.04 -21.80
CA GLN A 199 -1.87 6.89 -23.26
C GLN A 199 -1.51 5.46 -23.66
N LYS A 200 -0.65 4.80 -22.88
CA LYS A 200 -0.26 3.40 -23.14
C LYS A 200 -1.41 2.43 -22.95
N SER A 201 -2.36 2.75 -22.07
CA SER A 201 -3.55 1.92 -21.81
C SER A 201 -4.76 2.32 -22.65
N TYR A 202 -4.62 3.21 -23.66
CA TYR A 202 -5.71 3.73 -24.49
C TYR A 202 -6.88 4.34 -23.69
N LEU A 203 -6.63 4.78 -22.47
CA LEU A 203 -7.65 5.37 -21.61
C LEU A 203 -7.65 6.90 -21.69
N GLN A 204 -6.73 7.52 -22.44
CA GLN A 204 -6.60 8.98 -22.52
C GLN A 204 -7.89 9.68 -22.97
N ASP A 205 -8.71 9.04 -23.80
CA ASP A 205 -9.94 9.63 -24.34
C ASP A 205 -11.05 9.74 -23.28
N TYR A 206 -10.92 8.97 -22.19
CA TYR A 206 -11.83 9.05 -21.04
C TYR A 206 -11.41 10.11 -20.02
N PHE A 207 -10.21 10.69 -20.14
CA PHE A 207 -9.63 11.56 -19.12
C PHE A 207 -9.14 12.90 -19.69
N CYS A 208 -9.78 13.99 -19.28
CA CYS A 208 -9.23 15.33 -19.48
C CYS A 208 -8.08 15.56 -18.49
N ILE A 209 -6.85 15.36 -18.95
CA ILE A 209 -5.65 15.80 -18.22
C ILE A 209 -5.41 17.27 -18.59
N ASN A 210 -6.17 18.17 -17.97
CA ASN A 210 -5.79 19.58 -17.89
C ASN A 210 -4.59 19.77 -16.98
#